data_AF-A0A7D5RWK6-F1
#
_entry.id   AF-A0A7D5RWK6-F1
#
_cell.length_a   1.000
_cell.length_b   1.000
_cell.length_c   1.000
_cell.angle_alpha   90.00
_cell.angle_beta   90.00
_cell.angle_gamma   90.00
#
_symmetry.space_group_name_H-M   'P 1'
#
loop_
_entity.id
_entity.type
_entity.pdbx_description
1 polymer ?
#
loop_
_entity_poly.entity_id
_entity_poly.type
_entity_poly.pdbx_seq_one_letter_code
_entity_poly.pdbx_strand_id
1 'polypeptide(L)' 'MGPELIAALHSYLARSPSRILLVQIDDLTQEVDQINLPGTVFERPNWRRRLSQPVSEVSGGPVMGALAPALAERSAR' A
#
# COMPACT_ATOMS: atom_id res chain seq x y z
N MET A 1 9.53 4.41 -2.06
CA MET A 1 8.76 5.66 -2.28
C MET A 1 8.52 6.32 -0.93
N GLY A 2 8.61 7.65 -0.81
CA GLY A 2 8.38 8.33 0.48
C GLY A 2 6.91 8.24 0.95
N PRO A 3 6.64 8.25 2.27
CA PRO A 3 5.27 8.18 2.81
C PRO A 3 4.30 9.20 2.22
N GLU A 4 4.75 10.44 2.00
CA GLU A 4 3.95 11.55 1.50
C GLU A 4 3.53 11.32 0.05
N LEU A 5 4.42 10.76 -0.78
CA LEU A 5 4.11 10.43 -2.17
C LEU A 5 3.12 9.27 -2.24
N ILE A 6 3.25 8.25 -1.38
CA ILE A 6 2.28 7.15 -1.27
C ILE A 6 0.90 7.70 -0.90
N ALA A 7 0.82 8.58 0.10
CA ALA A 7 -0.42 9.21 0.51
C ALA A 7 -1.04 10.04 -0.61
N ALA A 8 -0.25 10.86 -1.33
CA ALA A 8 -0.74 11.68 -2.42
C ALA A 8 -1.34 10.85 -3.57
N LEU A 9 -0.72 9.73 -3.94
CA LEU A 9 -1.25 8.83 -4.97
C LEU A 9 -2.58 8.21 -4.54
N HIS A 10 -2.66 7.74 -3.30
CA HIS A 10 -3.90 7.19 -2.75
C HIS A 10 -5.01 8.24 -2.66
N SER A 11 -4.71 9.47 -2.22
CA SER A 11 -5.68 10.59 -2.23
C SER A 11 -6.15 10.93 -3.63
N TYR A 12 -5.26 10.85 -4.63
CA TYR A 12 -5.66 11.04 -6.03
C TYR A 12 -6.66 9.95 -6.47
N LEU A 13 -6.38 8.67 -6.19
CA LEU A 13 -7.30 7.56 -6.48
C LEU A 13 -8.63 7.69 -5.72
N ALA A 14 -8.57 8.18 -4.48
CA ALA A 14 -9.72 8.42 -3.63
C ALA A 14 -10.69 9.45 -4.27
N ARG A 15 -10.22 10.36 -5.13
CA ARG A 15 -11.13 11.29 -5.84
C ARG A 15 -12.01 10.62 -6.91
N SER A 16 -11.78 9.35 -7.24
CA SER A 16 -12.60 8.63 -8.21
C SER A 16 -14.03 8.37 -7.68
N PRO A 17 -15.02 8.17 -8.59
CA PRO A 17 -16.39 7.81 -8.21
C PRO A 17 -16.52 6.35 -7.74
N SER A 18 -15.43 5.58 -7.70
CA SER A 18 -15.44 4.18 -7.26
C SER A 18 -15.90 4.05 -5.81
N ARG A 19 -16.85 3.16 -5.50
CA ARG A 19 -17.36 3.01 -4.13
C ARG A 19 -16.35 2.44 -3.14
N ILE A 20 -15.33 1.72 -3.63
CA ILE A 20 -14.32 1.05 -2.81
C ILE A 20 -12.94 1.48 -3.30
N LEU A 21 -12.07 1.83 -2.36
CA LEU A 21 -10.63 1.99 -2.56
C LEU A 21 -9.94 0.91 -1.73
N LEU A 22 -8.99 0.20 -2.32
CA LEU A 22 -8.14 -0.76 -1.62
C LEU A 22 -6.73 -0.19 -1.56
N VAL A 23 -6.12 -0.26 -0.38
CA VAL A 23 -4.71 0.07 -0.15
C VAL A 23 -3.96 -1.24 -0.04
N GLN A 24 -2.89 -1.44 -0.83
CA GLN A 24 -2.08 -2.63 -0.70
C GLN A 24 -1.21 -2.53 0.56
N ILE A 25 -1.16 -3.61 1.34
CA ILE A 25 -0.30 -3.66 2.53
C ILE A 25 1.19 -3.49 2.17
N ASP A 26 1.59 -3.87 0.97
CA ASP A 26 2.95 -3.65 0.43
C ASP A 26 3.29 -2.16 0.33
N ASP A 27 2.33 -1.28 0.04
CA ASP A 27 2.56 0.17 0.07
C ASP A 27 2.70 0.67 1.51
N LEU A 28 1.93 0.11 2.45
CA LEU A 28 2.00 0.47 3.87
C LEU A 28 3.33 0.07 4.51
N THR A 29 3.91 -1.06 4.08
CA THR A 29 5.22 -1.54 4.54
C THR A 29 6.36 -1.18 3.59
N GLN A 30 6.08 -0.38 2.56
CA GLN A 30 7.04 0.12 1.57
C GLN A 30 7.87 -0.99 0.89
N GLU A 31 7.25 -2.13 0.59
CA GLU A 31 7.90 -3.23 -0.13
C GLU A 31 8.29 -2.78 -1.53
N VAL A 32 9.51 -3.16 -1.93
CA VAL A 32 10.05 -2.83 -3.26
C VAL A 32 9.85 -3.98 -4.25
N ASP A 33 9.91 -5.22 -3.76
CA ASP A 33 9.83 -6.42 -4.59
C ASP A 33 8.40 -6.94 -4.72
N GLN A 34 8.00 -7.26 -5.95
CA GLN A 34 6.70 -7.86 -6.24
C GLN A 34 6.58 -9.26 -5.64
N ILE A 35 5.40 -9.59 -5.10
CA ILE A 35 5.10 -10.94 -4.61
C ILE A 35 5.05 -11.98 -5.75
N ASN A 36 4.74 -11.53 -6.97
CA ASN A 36 4.65 -12.38 -8.14
C ASN A 36 5.01 -11.59 -9.40
N LEU A 37 5.85 -12.19 -10.26
CA LEU A 37 6.10 -11.71 -11.60
C LEU A 37 5.45 -12.66 -12.62
N PRO A 38 4.40 -12.23 -13.34
CA PRO A 38 3.77 -13.04 -14.38
C PRO A 38 4.77 -13.52 -15.45
N GLY A 39 4.58 -14.74 -15.93
CA GLY A 39 5.44 -15.34 -16.96
C GLY A 39 6.74 -15.96 -16.44
N THR A 40 6.90 -16.05 -15.12
CA THR A 40 8.04 -16.75 -14.49
C THR A 40 7.56 -17.94 -13.66
N VAL A 41 8.36 -18.99 -13.62
CA VAL A 41 8.08 -20.20 -12.85
C VAL A 41 9.21 -20.51 -11.88
N PHE A 42 10.46 -20.49 -12.35
CA PHE A 42 11.64 -20.86 -11.55
C PHE A 42 12.65 -19.72 -11.40
N GLU A 43 12.52 -18.67 -12.21
CA GLU A 43 13.42 -17.53 -12.27
C GLU A 43 13.27 -16.61 -11.05
N ARG A 44 12.09 -16.64 -10.42
CA ARG A 44 11.78 -15.81 -9.25
C ARG A 44 11.04 -16.61 -8.18
N PRO A 45 11.21 -16.24 -6.90
CA PRO A 45 10.49 -16.86 -5.80
C PRO A 45 9.05 -16.33 -5.69
N ASN A 46 8.24 -16.51 -6.74
CA ASN A 46 6.85 -16.09 -6.77
C ASN A 46 6.07 -16.69 -5.59
N TRP A 47 5.18 -15.89 -5.00
CA TRP A 47 4.27 -16.26 -3.91
C TRP A 47 4.95 -16.66 -2.60
N ARG A 48 6.24 -16.34 -2.44
CA ARG A 48 7.03 -16.73 -1.25
C ARG A 48 7.51 -15.55 -0.40
N ARG A 49 7.49 -14.32 -0.93
CA ARG A 49 7.92 -13.13 -0.19
C ARG A 49 7.00 -12.90 1.01
N ARG A 50 7.60 -12.59 2.17
CA ARG A 50 6.90 -12.12 3.38
C ARG A 50 7.11 -10.62 3.51
N LEU A 51 6.22 -9.94 4.23
CA LEU A 51 6.40 -8.54 4.59
C LEU A 51 7.71 -8.34 5.37
N SER A 52 8.35 -7.19 5.16
CA SER A 52 9.59 -6.79 5.82
C SER A 52 9.43 -6.53 7.32
N GLN A 53 8.19 -6.35 7.79
CA GLN A 53 7.85 -6.08 9.19
C GLN A 53 6.63 -6.89 9.66
N PRO A 54 6.45 -7.10 10.98
CA PRO A 54 5.28 -7.74 11.54
C PRO A 54 3.98 -6.97 11.25
N VAL A 55 2.87 -7.70 11.03
CA VAL A 55 1.56 -7.10 10.77
C VAL A 55 1.10 -6.17 11.92
N SER A 56 1.48 -6.50 13.16
CA SER A 56 1.17 -5.69 14.35
C SER A 56 1.76 -4.28 14.33
N GLU A 57 2.81 -4.05 13.52
CA GLU A 57 3.50 -2.76 13.44
C GLU A 57 2.96 -1.88 12.31
N VAL A 58 2.20 -2.46 11.37
CA VAL A 58 1.75 -1.77 10.14
C VAL A 58 0.91 -0.54 10.45
N SER A 59 -0.02 -0.62 11.40
CA SER A 59 -0.91 0.50 11.74
C SER A 59 -0.19 1.71 12.34
N GLY A 60 0.99 1.50 12.94
CA GLY A 60 1.82 2.56 13.51
C GLY A 60 2.90 3.10 12.57
N GLY A 61 2.98 2.56 11.35
CA GLY A 61 4.02 2.91 10.39
C GLY A 61 3.91 4.34 9.84
N PRO A 62 5.02 4.90 9.32
CA PRO A 62 5.05 6.27 8.80
C PRO A 62 4.08 6.48 7.63
N VAL A 63 3.89 5.48 6.77
CA VAL A 63 2.91 5.54 5.67
C VAL A 63 1.48 5.66 6.21
N MET A 64 1.12 4.90 7.25
CA MET A 64 -0.20 5.01 7.88
C MET A 64 -0.43 6.39 8.48
N GLY A 65 0.59 6.98 9.10
CA GLY A 65 0.55 8.35 9.63
C GLY A 65 0.26 9.41 8.55
N ALA A 66 0.83 9.26 7.35
CA ALA A 66 0.57 10.16 6.23
C ALA A 66 -0.77 9.86 5.52
N LEU A 67 -1.12 8.58 5.37
CA LEU A 67 -2.26 8.12 4.58
C LEU A 67 -3.61 8.31 5.28
N ALA A 68 -3.68 7.99 6.58
CA ALA A 68 -4.92 8.07 7.35
C ALA A 68 -5.60 9.46 7.29
N PRO A 69 -4.92 10.58 7.58
CA PRO A 69 -5.53 11.91 7.45
C PRO A 69 -5.91 12.22 5.99
N ALA A 70 -5.07 11.82 5.04
CA ALA A 70 -5.26 12.11 3.62
C ALA A 70 -6.48 11.38 3.00
N LEU A 71 -6.91 10.26 3.59
CA LEU A 71 -8.12 9.52 3.18
C LEU A 71 -9.36 9.81 4.04
N ALA A 72 -9.20 10.40 5.24
CA ALA A 72 -10.31 10.73 6.12
C ALA A 72 -11.29 11.73 5.46
N GLU A 73 -10.78 12.68 4.68
CA GLU A 73 -11.58 13.70 3.99
C GLU A 73 -12.58 13.15 2.97
N ARG A 74 -12.30 11.96 2.40
CA ARG A 74 -13.21 11.29 1.48
C ARG A 74 -14.30 10.51 2.20
N SER A 75 -13.96 9.82 3.29
CA SER A 75 -14.93 8.96 4.00
C SER A 75 -16.08 9.76 4.61
N ALA A 76 -15.93 11.08 4.74
CA ALA A 76 -16.96 12.01 5.18
C ALA A 76 -17.88 12.53 4.06
N ARG A 77 -17.67 12.13 2.79
CA ARG A 77 -18.51 12.48 1.63
C ARG A 77 -19.37 11.30 1.19
#